data_AF-A0A5B7H6C1-F1
#
_entry.id   AF-A0A5B7H6C1-F1
#
_cell.length_a   1.000
_cell.length_b   1.000
_cell.length_c   1.000
_cell.angle_alpha   90.00
_cell.angle_beta   90.00
_cell.angle_gamma   90.00
#
_symmetry.space_group_name_H-M   'P 1'
#
loop_
_entity.id
_entity.type
_entity.pdbx_description
1 polymer ?
#
loop_
_entity_poly.entity_id
_entity_poly.type
_entity_poly.pdbx_seq_one_letter_code
_entity_poly.pdbx_strand_id
1 'polypeptide(L)' 'MAEITTSTLPQWTYTDVRDRRAQTLLARLRIGHKYLTQRDPQPYCDDCLVPLTVRHLLV' A
#
# COMPACT_ATOMS: atom_id res chain seq x y z
N MET A 1 7.78 -6.97 -31.62
CA MET A 1 7.06 -5.82 -31.03
C MET A 1 6.08 -6.43 -30.03
N ALA A 2 6.43 -6.45 -28.74
CA ALA A 2 5.69 -7.20 -27.73
C ALA A 2 4.64 -6.29 -27.08
N GLU A 3 3.37 -6.63 -27.28
CA GLU A 3 2.23 -5.94 -26.70
C GLU A 3 2.17 -6.25 -25.20
N ILE A 4 2.45 -5.24 -24.38
CA ILE A 4 2.37 -5.34 -22.93
C ILE A 4 0.88 -5.34 -22.57
N THR A 5 0.33 -6.53 -22.34
CA THR A 5 -1.02 -6.72 -21.80
C THR A 5 -1.06 -6.09 -20.40
N THR A 6 -1.47 -4.83 -20.37
CA THR A 6 -1.71 -4.08 -19.13
C THR A 6 -2.94 -4.71 -18.49
N SER A 7 -2.75 -5.60 -17.51
CA SER A 7 -3.86 -6.17 -16.77
C SER A 7 -4.51 -5.04 -15.97
N THR A 8 -5.68 -4.59 -16.43
CA THR A 8 -6.48 -3.59 -15.73
C THR A 8 -6.96 -4.20 -14.43
N LEU A 9 -6.26 -3.88 -13.34
CA LEU A 9 -6.66 -4.31 -12.00
C LEU A 9 -8.03 -3.71 -11.69
N PRO A 10 -8.98 -4.52 -11.18
CA PRO A 10 -10.33 -4.03 -10.88
C PRO A 10 -10.27 -2.89 -9.86
N GLN A 11 -11.02 -1.82 -10.14
CA GLN A 11 -11.10 -0.67 -9.25
C GLN A 11 -11.73 -1.11 -7.92
N TRP A 12 -10.93 -1.03 -6.85
CA TRP A 12 -11.27 -1.52 -5.52
C TRP A 12 -12.42 -0.69 -4.93
N THR A 13 -13.64 -1.24 -4.91
CA THR A 13 -14.86 -0.62 -4.37
C THR A 13 -14.91 -0.68 -2.84
N TYR A 14 -13.85 -0.24 -2.18
CA TYR A 14 -13.79 -0.28 -0.72
C TYR A 14 -14.58 0.86 -0.11
N THR A 15 -15.69 0.47 0.51
CA THR A 15 -16.55 1.37 1.27
C THR A 15 -15.76 1.99 2.42
N ASP A 16 -15.76 3.31 2.45
CA ASP A 16 -14.98 4.23 3.28
C ASP A 16 -15.26 4.14 4.81
N VAL A 17 -15.93 3.08 5.25
CA VAL A 17 -16.37 2.87 6.63
C VAL A 17 -16.09 1.43 7.05
N ARG A 18 -14.83 1.06 7.27
CA ARG A 18 -14.49 -0.28 7.81
C ARG A 18 -13.26 -0.22 8.71
N ASP A 19 -13.55 -0.12 10.01
CA ASP A 19 -12.69 -0.52 11.14
C ASP A 19 -11.21 -0.13 11.01
N ARG A 20 -10.83 1.00 11.62
CA ARG A 20 -9.45 1.52 11.66
C ARG A 20 -8.42 0.43 11.97
N ARG A 21 -8.77 -0.54 12.81
CA ARG A 21 -7.89 -1.67 13.15
C ARG A 21 -7.63 -2.57 11.94
N ALA A 22 -8.65 -2.86 11.15
CA ALA A 22 -8.51 -3.64 9.92
C ALA A 22 -7.63 -2.91 8.89
N GLN A 23 -7.78 -1.58 8.77
CA GLN A 23 -6.91 -0.77 7.90
C GLN A 23 -5.45 -0.79 8.36
N THR A 24 -5.18 -0.62 9.66
CA THR A 24 -3.82 -0.71 10.21
C THR A 24 -3.21 -2.10 9.97
N LEU A 25 -3.99 -3.18 10.14
CA LEU A 25 -3.52 -4.55 9.88
C LEU A 25 -3.19 -4.76 8.41
N LEU A 26 -4.06 -4.32 7.50
CA LEU A 26 -3.85 -4.39 6.06
C LEU A 26 -2.63 -3.57 5.61
N ALA A 27 -2.45 -2.37 6.16
CA ALA A 27 -1.30 -1.52 5.86
C ALA A 27 0.02 -2.17 6.32
N ARG A 28 0.05 -2.74 7.53
CA ARG A 28 1.22 -3.49 8.03
C ARG A 28 1.52 -4.71 7.16
N LEU A 29 0.49 -5.47 6.77
CA LEU A 29 0.64 -6.64 5.91
C LEU A 29 1.21 -6.23 4.54
N ARG A 30 0.72 -5.14 3.94
CA ARG A 30 1.22 -4.63 2.65
C ARG A 30 2.66 -4.16 2.74
N ILE A 31 3.05 -3.45 3.81
CA ILE A 31 4.45 -3.06 4.02
C ILE A 31 5.34 -4.29 4.19
N GLY A 32 4.97 -5.23 5.06
CA GLY A 32 5.74 -6.45 5.29
C GLY A 32 5.86 -7.30 4.02
N HIS A 33 4.76 -7.47 3.30
CA HIS A 33 4.75 -8.19 2.03
C HIS A 33 5.62 -7.50 0.98
N LYS A 34 5.54 -6.17 0.85
CA LYS A 34 6.43 -5.40 -0.05
C LYS A 34 7.89 -5.67 0.31
N TYR A 35 8.30 -5.49 1.57
CA TYR A 35 9.67 -5.78 2.02
C TYR A 35 10.14 -7.21 1.72
N LEU A 36 9.25 -8.21 1.84
CA LEU A 36 9.59 -9.63 1.66
C LEU A 36 9.58 -10.10 0.20
N THR A 37 8.71 -9.53 -0.65
CA THR A 37 8.51 -10.02 -2.04
C THR A 37 8.95 -9.04 -3.12
N GLN A 38 9.04 -7.75 -2.82
CA GLN A 38 9.50 -6.72 -3.76
C GLN A 38 10.58 -5.88 -3.08
N ARG A 39 11.83 -6.02 -3.55
CA ARG A 39 12.92 -5.07 -3.25
C ARG A 39 12.68 -3.67 -3.87
N ASP A 40 11.42 -3.27 -4.03
CA ASP A 40 11.02 -1.98 -4.54
C ASP A 40 11.37 -0.88 -3.53
N PRO A 41 11.66 0.35 -3.99
CA PRO A 41 11.91 1.48 -3.12
C PRO A 41 10.79 1.66 -2.10
N GLN A 42 11.18 2.03 -0.88
CA GLN A 42 10.25 2.28 0.21
C GLN A 42 9.20 3.31 -0.22
N PRO A 43 7.88 3.05 -0.02
CA PRO A 43 6.86 4.03 -0.35
C PRO A 43 7.07 5.30 0.48
N TYR A 44 6.81 6.46 -0.14
CA TYR A 44 6.83 7.76 0.53
C TYR A 44 5.44 8.12 1.03
N CYS A 45 5.38 8.91 2.11
CA CYS A 45 4.15 9.56 2.54
C CYS A 45 3.87 10.77 1.63
N ASP A 46 2.66 10.87 1.08
CA ASP A 46 2.29 11.98 0.19
C ASP A 46 2.26 13.34 0.91
N ASP A 47 1.92 13.36 2.20
CA ASP A 47 1.84 14.60 2.99
C ASP A 47 3.19 15.05 3.56
N CYS A 48 4.02 14.10 4.00
CA CYS A 48 5.28 14.39 4.70
C CYS A 48 6.52 14.27 3.79
N LEU A 49 6.38 13.71 2.58
CA LEU A 49 7.47 13.44 1.63
C LEU A 49 8.67 12.72 2.25
N VAL A 50 8.44 11.92 3.29
CA VAL A 50 9.42 11.03 3.91
C VAL A 50 9.05 9.57 3.67
N PRO A 51 10.02 8.64 3.74
CA PRO A 51 9.72 7.21 3.70
C PRO A 51 8.63 6.85 4.72
N LEU A 52 7.61 6.13 4.25
CA LEU A 52 6.44 5.77 5.05
C LEU A 52 6.86 4.80 6.16
N THR A 53 6.88 5.30 7.39
CA THR A 53 7.17 4.51 8.60
C THR A 53 5.88 4.12 9.33
N VAL A 54 5.96 3.09 10.18
CA VAL A 54 4.81 2.60 10.97
C VAL A 54 4.15 3.72 11.80
N ARG A 55 4.88 4.76 12.18
CA ARG A 55 4.33 5.94 12.87
C ARG A 55 3.24 6.66 12.06
N HIS A 56 3.40 6.76 10.74
CA HIS A 56 2.41 7.37 9.85
C HIS A 56 1.13 6.54 9.75
N LEU A 57 1.18 5.24 10.05
CA LEU A 57 0.02 4.35 10.03
C LEU A 57 -0.73 4.28 11.37
N LEU A 58 -0.16 4.83 12.43
CA LEU A 58 -0.71 4.74 13.79
C LEU A 58 -1.41 6.00 14.26
N VAL A 59 -1.27 7.12 13.52
CA VAL A 59 -2.06 8.35 13.72
C VAL A 59 -3.53 8.10 13.42
#